data_AF-A0A117M316-F1
#
_entry.id   AF-A0A117M316-F1
#
_cell.length_a   1.000
_cell.length_b   1.000
_cell.length_c   1.000
_cell.angle_alpha   90.00
_cell.angle_beta   90.00
_cell.angle_gamma   90.00
#
_symmetry.space_group_name_H-M   'P 1'
#
loop_
_entity.id
_entity.type
_entity.pdbx_description
1 polymer ?
#
loop_
_entity_poly.entity_id
_entity_poly.type
_entity_poly.pdbx_seq_one_letter_code
_entity_poly.pdbx_strand_id
1 'polypeptide(L)'
;MMRIIGYLFLIPGLFFVVAGTFRAIRAHTIIGTLHFLTVADTVGLIFIVTSAFFFDLLTIIEMLAFIVALMVTGPLVTHVIARAFINAGGRDR
;
A
#
# COMPACT_ATOMS: atom_id res chain seq x y z
N MET A 1 12.96 -5.13 -23.71
CA MET A 1 13.28 -5.93 -22.50
C MET A 1 12.76 -5.27 -21.22
N MET A 2 13.13 -4.02 -20.92
CA MET A 2 12.74 -3.31 -19.68
C MET A 2 11.22 -3.23 -19.44
N ARG A 3 10.42 -3.03 -20.49
CA ARG A 3 8.95 -3.01 -20.39
C ARG A 3 8.33 -4.34 -19.92
N ILE A 4 8.92 -5.48 -20.29
CA ILE A 4 8.42 -6.81 -19.86
C ILE A 4 8.64 -6.98 -18.35
N ILE A 5 9.78 -6.50 -17.86
CA ILE A 5 10.07 -6.45 -16.41
C ILE A 5 9.07 -5.51 -15.73
N GLY A 6 8.76 -4.36 -16.33
CA GLY A 6 7.69 -3.47 -15.84
C GLY A 6 6.35 -4.18 -15.64
N TYR A 7 5.89 -4.96 -16.62
CA TYR A 7 4.65 -5.74 -16.49
C TYR A 7 4.71 -6.82 -15.39
N LEU A 8 5.87 -7.45 -15.18
CA LEU A 8 6.09 -8.42 -14.10
C LEU A 8 5.91 -7.80 -12.72
N PHE A 9 6.21 -6.51 -12.54
CA PHE A 9 5.97 -5.79 -11.28
C PHE A 9 4.56 -5.17 -11.21
N LEU A 10 4.04 -4.69 -12.35
CA LEU A 10 2.75 -4.01 -12.40
C LEU A 10 1.58 -4.95 -12.11
N ILE A 11 1.55 -6.14 -12.72
CA ILE A 11 0.45 -7.11 -12.54
C ILE A 11 0.29 -7.55 -11.08
N PRO A 12 1.33 -8.02 -10.38
CA PRO A 12 1.20 -8.38 -8.97
C PRO A 12 0.93 -7.16 -8.09
N GLY A 13 1.53 -5.99 -8.38
CA GLY A 13 1.23 -4.75 -7.65
C GLY A 13 -0.25 -4.40 -7.71
N LEU A 14 -0.85 -4.43 -8.89
CA LEU A 14 -2.28 -4.21 -9.09
C LEU A 14 -3.13 -5.25 -8.37
N PHE A 15 -2.72 -6.53 -8.42
CA PHE A 15 -3.39 -7.59 -7.68
C PHE A 15 -3.35 -7.35 -6.16
N PHE A 16 -2.21 -6.97 -5.59
CA PHE A 16 -2.09 -6.68 -4.16
C PHE A 16 -2.95 -5.49 -3.74
N VAL A 17 -3.00 -4.42 -4.54
CA VAL A 17 -3.88 -3.28 -4.26
C VAL A 17 -5.34 -3.72 -4.30
N VAL A 18 -5.81 -4.32 -5.40
CA VAL A 18 -7.22 -4.68 -5.57
C VAL A 18 -7.67 -5.74 -4.54
N ALA A 19 -6.92 -6.83 -4.40
CA ALA A 19 -7.25 -7.91 -3.48
C ALA A 19 -7.12 -7.47 -2.01
N GLY A 20 -6.13 -6.63 -1.71
CA GLY A 20 -5.92 -6.06 -0.38
C GLY A 20 -7.04 -5.11 0.02
N THR A 21 -7.46 -4.20 -0.89
CA THR A 21 -8.62 -3.32 -0.68
C THR A 21 -9.91 -4.11 -0.53
N PHE A 22 -10.14 -5.14 -1.37
CA PHE A 22 -11.34 -5.97 -1.25
C PHE A 22 -11.41 -6.70 0.10
N ARG A 23 -10.26 -7.22 0.59
CA ARG A 23 -10.15 -7.81 1.93
C ARG A 23 -10.35 -6.79 3.04
N ALA A 24 -9.86 -5.56 2.88
CA ALA A 24 -10.08 -4.49 3.83
C ALA A 24 -11.59 -4.16 3.97
N ILE A 25 -12.32 -4.07 2.84
CA ILE A 25 -13.77 -3.84 2.85
C ILE A 25 -14.55 -4.99 3.52
N ARG A 26 -14.08 -6.23 3.34
CA ARG A 26 -14.68 -7.43 3.94
C ARG A 26 -14.30 -7.63 5.41
N ALA A 27 -13.35 -6.87 5.95
CA ALA A 27 -12.94 -7.04 7.34
C ALA A 27 -14.04 -6.56 8.29
N HIS A 28 -14.33 -7.35 9.32
CA HIS A 28 -15.37 -7.04 10.30
C HIS A 28 -14.89 -6.15 11.45
N THR A 29 -13.58 -5.89 11.52
CA THR A 29 -12.94 -5.05 12.55
C THR A 29 -12.16 -3.91 11.91
N ILE A 30 -12.03 -2.79 12.61
CA ILE A 30 -11.32 -1.61 12.13
C ILE A 30 -9.81 -1.87 12.12
N ILE A 31 -9.28 -2.55 13.13
CA ILE A 31 -7.86 -2.98 13.13
C ILE A 31 -7.59 -3.94 11.97
N GLY A 32 -8.51 -4.88 11.69
CA GLY A 32 -8.39 -5.79 10.55
C GLY A 32 -8.40 -5.05 9.21
N THR A 33 -9.34 -4.12 9.04
CA THR A 33 -9.45 -3.24 7.86
C THR A 33 -8.15 -2.49 7.62
N LEU A 34 -7.64 -1.84 8.67
CA LEU A 34 -6.41 -1.06 8.66
C LEU A 34 -5.18 -1.91 8.33
N HIS A 35 -5.09 -3.12 8.88
CA HIS A 35 -3.99 -4.04 8.58
C HIS A 35 -3.97 -4.43 7.09
N PHE A 36 -5.11 -4.86 6.54
CA PHE A 36 -5.18 -5.22 5.11
C PHE A 36 -4.96 -4.03 4.19
N LEU A 37 -5.46 -2.85 4.57
CA LEU A 37 -5.27 -1.62 3.81
C LEU A 37 -3.78 -1.21 3.79
N THR A 38 -3.10 -1.29 4.93
CA THR A 38 -1.66 -0.96 5.01
C THR A 38 -0.83 -1.89 4.13
N VAL A 39 -1.13 -3.19 4.12
CA VAL A 39 -0.43 -4.16 3.25
C VAL A 39 -0.71 -3.87 1.77
N ALA A 40 -1.96 -3.55 1.41
CA ALA A 40 -2.35 -3.19 0.05
C ALA A 40 -1.59 -1.94 -0.44
N ASP A 41 -1.55 -0.90 0.39
CA ASP A 41 -0.95 0.39 0.03
C ASP A 41 0.58 0.35 0.09
N THR A 42 1.19 -0.35 1.05
CA THR A 42 2.66 -0.41 1.12
C THR A 42 3.23 -1.36 0.08
N VAL A 43 2.86 -2.64 0.13
CA VAL A 43 3.41 -3.65 -0.79
C VAL A 43 2.92 -3.40 -2.21
N GLY A 44 1.61 -3.20 -2.40
CA GLY A 44 1.02 -2.99 -3.72
C GLY A 44 1.59 -1.76 -4.42
N LEU A 45 1.67 -0.60 -3.73
CA LEU A 45 2.22 0.61 -4.34
C LEU A 45 3.73 0.53 -4.56
N ILE A 46 4.51 -0.15 -3.71
CA ILE A 46 5.95 -0.37 -3.97
C ILE A 46 6.15 -1.11 -5.29
N PHE A 47 5.37 -2.16 -5.55
CA PHE A 47 5.40 -2.90 -6.82
C PHE A 47 5.00 -2.01 -8.01
N ILE A 48 3.97 -1.18 -7.87
CA ILE A 48 3.53 -0.25 -8.92
C ILE A 48 4.59 0.84 -9.18
N VAL A 49 5.16 1.45 -8.15
CA VAL A 49 6.23 2.47 -8.29
C VAL A 49 7.47 1.87 -8.94
N THR A 50 7.84 0.65 -8.56
CA THR A 50 8.96 -0.09 -9.19
C THR A 50 8.66 -0.34 -10.67
N SER A 51 7.42 -0.70 -11.01
CA SER A 51 7.03 -0.89 -12.41
C SER A 51 7.11 0.42 -13.22
N ALA A 52 6.74 1.55 -12.62
CA ALA A 52 6.78 2.86 -13.28
C ALA A 52 8.21 3.29 -13.63
N PHE A 53 9.20 2.95 -12.81
CA PHE A 53 10.62 3.12 -13.16
C PHE A 53 10.98 2.33 -14.43
N PHE A 54 10.55 1.06 -14.55
CA PHE A 54 10.80 0.25 -15.75
C PHE A 54 10.05 0.70 -17.01
N PHE A 55 9.02 1.53 -16.85
CA PHE A 55 8.31 2.19 -17.95
C PHE A 55 8.88 3.57 -18.31
N ASP A 56 9.99 3.99 -17.67
CA ASP A 56 10.63 5.29 -17.89
C ASP A 56 9.73 6.48 -17.49
N LEU A 57 8.81 6.26 -16.53
CA LEU A 57 7.93 7.31 -15.97
C LEU A 57 8.55 8.03 -14.78
N LEU A 58 9.55 7.43 -14.14
CA LEU A 58 10.19 7.92 -12.92
C LEU A 58 11.70 7.72 -13.03
N THR A 59 12.46 8.70 -12.55
CA THR A 59 13.89 8.53 -12.30
C THR A 59 14.12 7.62 -11.09
N ILE A 60 15.34 7.10 -10.95
CA ILE A 60 15.71 6.24 -9.81
C ILE A 60 15.59 6.97 -8.46
N ILE A 61 15.85 8.29 -8.45
CA ILE A 61 15.75 9.12 -7.25
C ILE A 61 14.29 9.27 -6.83
N GLU A 62 13.40 9.55 -7.79
CA GLU A 62 11.96 9.66 -7.52
C GLU A 62 11.37 8.33 -7.06
N MET A 63 11.75 7.22 -7.70
CA MET A 63 11.34 5.87 -7.28
C MET A 63 11.72 5.60 -5.82
N LEU A 64 12.96 5.87 -5.43
CA LEU A 64 13.42 5.68 -4.05
C LEU A 64 12.71 6.61 -3.07
N ALA A 65 12.50 7.88 -3.45
CA ALA A 65 11.77 8.84 -2.64
C ALA A 65 10.33 8.38 -2.38
N PHE A 66 9.63 7.86 -3.40
CA PHE A 66 8.30 7.29 -3.25
C PHE A 66 8.29 6.05 -2.36
N ILE A 67 9.24 5.12 -2.52
CA ILE A 67 9.32 3.92 -1.69
C ILE A 67 9.52 4.29 -0.21
N VAL A 68 10.45 5.22 0.08
CA VAL A 68 10.71 5.69 1.44
C VAL A 68 9.48 6.41 2.02
N ALA A 69 8.85 7.29 1.24
CA ALA A 69 7.64 7.97 1.65
C ALA A 69 6.55 6.96 2.02
N LEU A 70 6.26 5.99 1.15
CA LEU A 70 5.26 4.94 1.38
C LEU A 70 5.56 4.09 2.62
N MET A 71 6.82 3.71 2.84
CA MET A 71 7.22 2.92 4.02
C MET A 71 7.04 3.69 5.33
N VAL A 72 7.17 5.01 5.33
CA VAL A 72 7.01 5.84 6.54
C VAL A 72 5.55 6.23 6.73
N THR A 73 4.88 6.71 5.68
CA THR A 73 3.51 7.21 5.77
C THR A 73 2.51 6.11 6.03
N GLY A 74 2.70 4.90 5.48
CA GLY A 74 1.78 3.78 5.68
C GLY A 74 1.56 3.46 7.16
N PRO A 75 2.60 3.03 7.90
CA PRO A 75 2.50 2.75 9.33
C PRO A 75 2.05 3.97 10.16
N LEU A 76 2.51 5.18 9.78
CA LEU A 76 2.16 6.41 10.50
C LEU A 76 0.65 6.70 10.42
N VAL A 77 0.08 6.66 9.21
CA VAL A 77 -1.36 6.89 8.98
C VAL A 77 -2.17 5.83 9.73
N THR A 78 -1.79 4.56 9.61
CA THR A 78 -2.47 3.46 10.28
C THR A 78 -2.45 3.60 11.80
N HIS A 79 -1.30 3.98 12.38
CA HIS A 79 -1.18 4.22 13.81
C HIS A 79 -2.05 5.40 14.28
N VAL A 80 -2.07 6.51 13.53
CA VAL A 80 -2.89 7.68 13.85
C VAL A 80 -4.38 7.33 13.81
N ILE A 81 -4.84 6.62 12.77
CA ILE A 81 -6.25 6.22 12.65
C ILE A 81 -6.64 5.25 13.76
N ALA A 82 -5.81 4.24 14.05
CA ALA A 82 -6.06 3.29 15.13
C ALA A 82 -6.16 3.99 16.50
N ARG A 83 -5.25 4.92 16.78
CA ARG A 83 -5.25 5.68 18.04
C ARG A 83 -6.47 6.60 18.14
N ALA A 84 -6.87 7.24 17.04
CA ALA A 84 -8.08 8.05 16.99
C ALA A 84 -9.34 7.21 17.25
N PHE A 85 -9.42 6.00 16.68
CA PHE A 85 -10.53 5.08 16.89
C PHE A 85 -10.63 4.63 18.36
N ILE A 86 -9.51 4.26 18.97
CA ILE A 86 -9.47 3.87 20.40
C ILE A 86 -9.88 5.04 21.29
N ASN A 87 -9.34 6.24 21.03
CA ASN A 87 -9.67 7.44 21.81
C ASN A 87 -11.13 7.89 21.68
N ALA A 88 -11.78 7.56 20.56
CA ALA A 88 -13.21 7.81 20.35
C ALA A 88 -14.12 6.80 21.07
N GLY A 89 -13.56 5.86 21.86
CA GLY A 89 -14.31 4.80 22.52
C GLY A 89 -14.67 3.64 21.59
N GLY A 90 -14.03 3.58 20.41
CA GLY A 90 -14.17 2.48 19.47
C GLY A 90 -13.72 1.16 20.10
N ARG A 91 -14.62 0.18 20.14
CA ARG A 91 -14.31 -1.20 20.51
C ARG A 91 -14.48 -2.03 19.25
N ASP A 92 -13.40 -2.67 18.81
CA ASP A 92 -13.52 -3.73 17.81
C ASP A 92 -14.44 -4.81 18.39
N ARG A 93 -15.49 -5.13 17.62
CA ARG A 93 -16.51 -6.11 18.00
C ARG A 93 -16.01 -7.53 17.78
#